data_AF-A0A2H6ES09-F1
#
_entry.id   AF-A0A2H6ES09-F1
#
_cell.length_a   1.000
_cell.length_b   1.000
_cell.length_c   1.000
_cell.angle_alpha   90.00
_cell.angle_beta   90.00
_cell.angle_gamma   90.00
#
_symmetry.space_group_name_H-M   'P 1'
#
loop_
_entity.id
_entity.type
_entity.pdbx_description
1 polymer ?
#
loop_
_entity_poly.entity_id
_entity_poly.type
_entity_poly.pdbx_seq_one_letter_code
_entity_poly.pdbx_strand_id
1 'polypeptide(L)'
;MKKIILIIIVLVSNSIFAQGRFILKLEPVKKYRDEKTLSDYFNIQMSYYEKLNDKFYYELQPGIIFADPALHFDFIFGFKPSVFYIKAGLMLYLEFVGGGNSGTATDFYSLPIIGIGGDLSKRVLLEFNYTVAYFTFGIGYKF
;
A
#
# COMPACT_ATOMS: atom_id res chain seq x y z
N MET A 1 -23.54 9.66 15.68
CA MET A 1 -22.86 8.70 14.77
C MET A 1 -21.49 9.19 14.28
N LYS A 2 -21.38 10.31 13.55
CA LYS A 2 -20.09 10.81 13.03
C LYS A 2 -18.98 11.00 14.09
N LYS A 3 -19.33 11.50 15.28
CA LYS A 3 -18.39 11.69 16.41
C LYS A 3 -17.91 10.37 17.03
N ILE A 4 -18.75 9.34 17.05
CA ILE A 4 -18.41 8.01 17.60
C ILE A 4 -17.45 7.29 16.64
N ILE A 5 -17.69 7.40 15.33
CA ILE A 5 -16.78 6.86 14.31
C ILE A 5 -15.40 7.53 14.41
N LEU A 6 -15.35 8.86 14.57
CA LEU A 6 -14.09 9.59 14.75
C LEU A 6 -13.36 9.15 16.03
N ILE A 7 -14.07 8.98 17.14
CA ILE A 7 -13.47 8.52 18.41
C ILE A 7 -12.97 7.08 18.28
N ILE A 8 -13.70 6.19 17.60
CA ILE A 8 -13.24 4.84 17.32
C ILE A 8 -12.00 4.87 16.42
N ILE A 9 -11.99 5.68 15.36
CA ILE A 9 -10.82 5.85 14.48
C ILE A 9 -9.62 6.36 15.28
N VAL A 10 -9.80 7.34 16.16
CA VAL A 10 -8.74 7.93 17.00
C VAL A 10 -8.26 6.95 18.08
N LEU A 11 -9.14 6.17 18.70
CA LEU A 11 -8.76 5.17 19.70
C LEU A 11 -8.08 3.97 19.06
N VAL A 12 -8.60 3.51 17.92
CA VAL A 12 -8.00 2.45 17.11
C VAL A 12 -6.65 2.88 16.58
N SER A 13 -6.49 4.12 16.09
CA SER A 13 -5.17 4.64 15.70
C SER A 13 -4.24 4.82 16.91
N ASN A 14 -4.67 5.28 18.06
CA ASN A 14 -3.77 5.35 19.22
C ASN A 14 -3.34 3.97 19.75
N SER A 15 -4.18 2.94 19.68
CA SER A 15 -3.83 1.58 20.12
C SER A 15 -2.98 0.81 19.09
N ILE A 16 -3.26 0.98 17.80
CA ILE A 16 -2.48 0.46 16.66
C ILE A 16 -1.07 1.08 16.69
N PHE A 17 -0.96 2.40 16.74
CA PHE A 17 0.34 3.07 16.59
C PHE A 17 1.29 2.89 17.79
N ALA A 18 0.81 2.41 18.95
CA ALA A 18 1.64 2.20 20.15
C ALA A 18 2.45 0.88 20.14
N GLN A 19 2.06 -0.11 19.33
CA GLN A 19 2.77 -1.40 19.16
C GLN A 19 3.13 -1.69 17.69
N GLY A 20 2.65 -0.84 16.79
CA GLY A 20 2.89 -0.87 15.37
C GLY A 20 4.34 -0.87 14.98
N ARG A 21 4.64 -1.68 13.96
CA ARG A 21 5.92 -1.63 13.28
C ARG A 21 5.71 -0.93 11.95
N PHE A 22 6.50 0.11 11.72
CA PHE A 22 6.39 0.97 10.54
C PHE A 22 7.43 0.59 9.51
N ILE A 23 7.03 0.64 8.23
CA ILE A 23 7.93 0.44 7.10
C ILE A 23 7.70 1.56 6.10
N LEU A 24 8.75 2.31 5.78
CA LEU A 24 8.70 3.23 4.64
C LEU A 24 9.16 2.47 3.40
N LYS A 25 8.35 2.50 2.33
CA LYS A 25 8.64 1.84 1.06
C LYS A 25 8.76 2.85 -0.07
N LEU A 26 9.72 2.58 -0.94
CA LEU A 26 9.99 3.30 -2.17
C LEU A 26 9.90 2.31 -3.31
N GLU A 27 8.95 2.51 -4.22
CA GLU A 27 8.65 1.54 -5.27
C GLU A 27 8.52 2.23 -6.64
N PRO A 28 9.42 1.93 -7.59
CA PRO A 28 9.13 2.17 -8.99
C PRO A 28 7.88 1.38 -9.39
N VAL A 29 6.99 2.04 -10.13
CA VAL A 29 5.72 1.49 -10.58
C VAL A 29 5.69 1.49 -12.10
N LYS A 30 5.29 0.36 -12.66
CA LYS A 30 5.06 0.20 -14.10
C LYS A 30 3.58 -0.06 -14.36
N LYS A 31 2.94 0.79 -15.17
CA LYS A 31 1.53 0.66 -15.57
C LYS A 31 1.40 0.11 -16.99
N TYR A 32 0.54 -0.89 -17.19
CA TYR A 32 0.19 -1.44 -18.50
C TYR A 32 -1.21 -1.00 -18.89
N ARG A 33 -1.36 -0.28 -20.01
CA ARG A 33 -2.66 0.09 -20.56
C ARG A 33 -2.66 -0.24 -22.05
N ASP A 34 -3.60 -1.09 -22.47
CA ASP A 34 -3.85 -1.41 -23.88
C ASP A 34 -2.54 -1.64 -24.68
N GLU A 35 -1.74 -2.61 -24.20
CA GLU A 35 -0.46 -3.05 -24.77
C GLU A 35 0.70 -2.05 -24.76
N LYS A 36 0.46 -0.80 -24.31
CA LYS A 36 1.51 0.20 -24.13
C LYS A 36 1.96 0.26 -22.67
N THR A 37 3.28 0.20 -22.47
CA THR A 37 3.87 0.56 -21.18
C THR A 37 3.78 2.08 -21.05
N LEU A 38 2.96 2.55 -20.12
CA LEU A 38 2.85 3.97 -19.79
C LEU A 38 3.71 4.23 -18.56
N SER A 39 4.93 4.71 -18.82
CA SER A 39 5.81 5.44 -17.91
C SER A 39 6.37 4.72 -16.66
N ASP A 40 7.55 5.19 -16.24
CA ASP A 40 8.19 4.87 -14.96
C ASP A 40 7.65 5.81 -13.89
N TYR A 41 6.78 5.30 -13.04
CA TYR A 41 6.22 6.07 -11.94
C TYR A 41 6.90 5.71 -10.63
N PHE A 42 6.68 6.53 -9.62
CA PHE A 42 7.21 6.28 -8.29
C PHE A 42 6.07 6.25 -7.28
N ASN A 43 6.15 5.32 -6.35
CA ASN A 43 5.22 5.18 -5.24
C ASN A 43 5.99 5.28 -3.94
N ILE A 44 5.47 6.12 -3.05
CA ILE A 44 5.94 6.20 -1.67
C ILE A 44 4.81 5.69 -0.80
N GLN A 45 5.09 4.63 -0.04
CA GLN A 45 4.13 4.02 0.86
C GLN A 45 4.65 3.99 2.29
N MET A 46 3.75 4.15 3.24
CA MET A 46 4.03 3.88 4.65
C MET A 46 3.18 2.70 5.09
N SER A 47 3.83 1.59 5.36
CA SER A 47 3.15 0.42 5.90
C SER A 47 3.11 0.48 7.42
N TYR A 48 1.92 0.24 7.95
CA TYR A 48 1.72 -0.22 9.29
C TYR A 48 1.45 -1.73 9.26
N TYR A 49 2.15 -2.54 10.05
CA TYR A 49 1.80 -3.96 10.17
C TYR A 49 1.64 -4.43 11.60
N GLU A 50 0.67 -5.34 11.78
CA GLU A 50 0.33 -5.99 13.04
C GLU A 50 0.44 -7.50 12.88
N LYS A 51 1.14 -8.17 13.79
CA LYS A 51 1.23 -9.62 13.80
C LYS A 51 0.01 -10.23 14.46
N LEU A 52 -0.59 -11.23 13.82
CA LEU A 52 -1.64 -12.04 14.43
C LEU A 52 -1.06 -13.23 15.19
N ASN A 53 0.02 -13.78 14.65
CA ASN A 53 0.82 -14.82 15.27
C ASN A 53 2.22 -14.80 14.64
N ASP A 54 3.01 -15.84 14.87
CA ASP A 54 4.38 -15.92 14.40
C ASP A 54 4.52 -15.87 12.87
N LYS A 55 3.47 -16.26 12.13
CA LYS A 55 3.50 -16.39 10.67
C LYS A 55 2.52 -15.47 9.95
N PHE A 56 1.42 -15.07 10.57
CA PHE A 56 0.37 -14.28 9.91
C PHE A 56 0.35 -12.84 10.41
N TYR A 57 0.05 -11.91 9.51
CA TYR A 57 -0.02 -10.49 9.81
C TYR A 57 -1.07 -9.78 8.96
N TYR A 58 -1.57 -8.65 9.47
CA TYR A 58 -2.30 -7.65 8.68
C TYR A 58 -1.38 -6.46 8.43
N GLU A 59 -1.54 -5.82 7.28
CA GLU A 59 -0.78 -4.63 6.91
C GLU A 59 -1.69 -3.61 6.24
N LEU A 60 -1.55 -2.35 6.65
CA LEU A 60 -2.23 -1.20 6.07
C LEU A 60 -1.17 -0.32 5.40
N GLN A 61 -1.33 -0.01 4.11
CA GLN A 61 -0.34 0.73 3.33
C GLN A 61 -1.00 1.93 2.65
N PRO A 62 -1.14 3.08 3.35
CA PRO A 62 -1.34 4.35 2.68
C PRO A 62 -0.14 4.68 1.79
N GLY A 63 -0.42 5.10 0.57
CA GLY A 63 0.60 5.49 -0.39
C GLY A 63 0.16 6.55 -1.38
N ILE A 64 1.14 7.12 -2.07
CA ILE A 64 0.95 8.12 -3.11
C ILE A 64 1.74 7.68 -4.34
N ILE A 65 1.02 7.53 -5.46
CA ILE A 65 1.63 7.26 -6.77
C ILE A 65 1.77 8.61 -7.50
N PHE A 66 3.00 8.96 -7.88
CA PHE A 66 3.34 10.25 -8.50
C PHE A 66 3.11 10.31 -10.03
N ALA A 67 2.39 9.32 -10.57
CA ALA A 67 2.07 9.16 -11.99
C ALA A 67 0.98 10.10 -12.49
N ASP A 68 -0.07 10.12 -11.70
CA ASP A 68 -1.32 10.83 -11.72
C ASP A 68 -1.53 10.96 -10.20
N PRO A 69 -1.44 12.14 -9.58
CA PRO A 69 -1.33 12.25 -8.12
C PRO A 69 -2.51 11.54 -7.47
N ALA A 70 -2.32 10.28 -7.09
CA ALA A 70 -3.36 9.36 -6.71
C ALA A 70 -3.02 8.82 -5.33
N LEU A 71 -3.99 8.93 -4.45
CA LEU A 71 -3.89 8.39 -3.11
C LEU A 71 -4.41 6.96 -3.16
N HIS A 72 -3.70 6.05 -2.53
CA HIS A 72 -4.19 4.71 -2.35
C HIS A 72 -4.01 4.24 -0.92
N PHE A 73 -4.81 3.24 -0.56
CA PHE A 73 -4.75 2.61 0.73
C PHE A 73 -4.93 1.11 0.57
N ASP A 74 -3.88 0.36 0.92
CA ASP A 74 -3.87 -1.08 0.73
C ASP A 74 -4.22 -1.78 2.05
N PHE A 75 -5.16 -2.70 1.98
CA PHE A 75 -5.54 -3.60 3.06
C PHE A 75 -5.04 -4.99 2.75
N ILE A 76 -4.02 -5.43 3.48
CA ILE A 76 -3.26 -6.62 3.15
C ILE A 76 -3.33 -7.64 4.28
N PHE A 77 -3.46 -8.91 3.90
CA PHE A 77 -3.17 -10.06 4.75
C PHE A 77 -1.93 -10.77 4.24
N GLY A 78 -1.02 -11.09 5.14
CA GLY A 78 0.26 -11.70 4.78
C GLY A 78 0.60 -12.94 5.59
N PHE A 79 1.39 -13.80 4.96
CA PHE A 79 1.96 -15.01 5.52
C PHE A 79 3.48 -14.99 5.35
N LYS A 80 4.19 -15.04 6.47
CA LYS A 80 5.64 -14.94 6.60
C LYS A 80 6.17 -16.06 7.50
N PRO A 81 6.40 -17.26 6.95
CA PRO A 81 6.94 -18.37 7.73
C PRO A 81 8.46 -18.24 8.01
N SER A 82 9.16 -17.36 7.28
CA SER A 82 10.62 -17.18 7.38
C SER A 82 11.04 -15.75 7.00
N VAL A 83 12.21 -15.59 6.39
CA VAL A 83 12.65 -14.32 5.78
C VAL A 83 11.80 -13.94 4.57
N PHE A 84 11.17 -14.90 3.90
CA PHE A 84 10.27 -14.68 2.76
C PHE A 84 8.81 -14.59 3.19
N TYR A 85 8.01 -13.84 2.44
CA TYR A 85 6.58 -13.71 2.66
C TYR A 85 5.79 -13.63 1.37
N ILE A 86 4.52 -14.02 1.46
CA ILE A 86 3.49 -13.79 0.47
C ILE A 86 2.38 -12.96 1.13
N LYS A 87 1.75 -12.08 0.35
CA LYS A 87 0.66 -11.23 0.83
C LYS A 87 -0.38 -11.03 -0.26
N ALA A 88 -1.61 -10.81 0.15
CA ALA A 88 -2.73 -10.53 -0.75
C ALA A 88 -3.74 -9.62 -0.07
N GLY A 89 -4.51 -8.88 -0.86
CA GLY A 89 -5.47 -7.95 -0.32
C GLY A 89 -6.16 -7.09 -1.36
N LEU A 90 -6.59 -5.92 -0.92
CA LEU A 90 -7.30 -4.93 -1.74
C LEU A 90 -6.63 -3.57 -1.62
N MET A 91 -6.32 -2.96 -2.76
CA MET A 91 -5.95 -1.57 -2.87
C MET A 91 -7.21 -0.75 -3.11
N LEU A 92 -7.49 0.23 -2.24
CA LEU A 92 -8.46 1.28 -2.53
C LEU A 92 -7.70 2.44 -3.18
N TYR A 93 -8.11 2.79 -4.39
CA TYR A 93 -7.42 3.75 -5.24
C TYR A 93 -8.32 4.95 -5.49
N LEU A 94 -7.78 6.15 -5.25
CA LEU A 94 -8.46 7.42 -5.47
C LEU A 94 -7.66 8.24 -6.50
N GLU A 95 -8.19 8.29 -7.72
CA GLU A 95 -7.58 8.99 -8.85
C GLU A 95 -8.12 10.42 -8.95
N PHE A 96 -7.21 11.39 -9.04
CA PHE A 96 -7.57 12.78 -9.33
C PHE A 96 -7.42 13.02 -10.83
N VAL A 97 -8.51 12.93 -11.57
CA VAL A 97 -8.50 13.16 -13.01
C VAL A 97 -8.58 14.66 -13.27
N GLY A 98 -7.50 15.23 -13.80
CA GLY A 98 -7.41 16.63 -14.18
C GLY A 98 -8.29 16.95 -15.40
N GLY A 99 -9.48 17.49 -15.16
CA GLY A 99 -10.30 18.14 -16.19
C GLY A 99 -9.99 19.63 -16.25
N GLY A 100 -9.51 20.12 -17.41
CA GLY A 100 -9.37 21.56 -17.62
C GLY A 100 -10.67 22.32 -17.31
N ASN A 101 -10.57 23.49 -16.69
CA ASN A 101 -11.62 24.47 -16.37
C ASN A 101 -12.98 23.99 -15.77
N SER A 102 -13.23 22.69 -15.56
CA SER A 102 -14.55 22.17 -15.14
C SER A 102 -14.54 21.33 -13.86
N GLY A 103 -13.46 21.36 -13.08
CA GLY A 103 -13.36 20.70 -11.77
C GLY A 103 -12.69 19.33 -11.83
N THR A 104 -11.97 18.99 -10.76
CA THR A 104 -11.34 17.69 -10.55
C THR A 104 -12.42 16.62 -10.36
N ALA A 105 -12.51 15.68 -11.29
CA ALA A 105 -13.26 14.45 -11.07
C ALA A 105 -12.43 13.52 -10.16
N THR A 106 -13.09 12.88 -9.21
CA THR A 106 -12.47 11.90 -8.31
C THR A 106 -13.10 10.56 -8.56
N ASP A 107 -12.31 9.62 -9.07
CA ASP A 107 -12.76 8.25 -9.30
C ASP A 107 -12.23 7.33 -8.21
N PHE A 108 -13.09 6.43 -7.74
CA PHE A 108 -12.78 5.47 -6.68
C PHE A 108 -12.87 4.05 -7.22
N TYR A 109 -11.79 3.30 -7.07
CA TYR A 109 -11.70 1.91 -7.50
C TYR A 109 -11.14 1.02 -6.40
N SER A 110 -11.58 -0.23 -6.36
CA SER A 110 -10.93 -1.28 -5.58
C SER A 110 -10.27 -2.27 -6.52
N LEU A 111 -8.98 -2.54 -6.30
CA LEU A 111 -8.19 -3.44 -7.11
C LEU A 111 -7.57 -4.54 -6.24
N PRO A 112 -7.64 -5.81 -6.65
CA PRO A 112 -6.95 -6.87 -5.94
C PRO A 112 -5.44 -6.67 -6.08
N ILE A 113 -4.73 -6.87 -4.98
CA ILE A 113 -3.27 -6.79 -4.91
C ILE A 113 -2.74 -8.12 -4.38
N ILE A 114 -1.68 -8.62 -5.01
CA ILE A 114 -0.88 -9.74 -4.55
C ILE A 114 0.57 -9.31 -4.50
N GLY A 115 1.33 -9.82 -3.55
CA GLY A 115 2.73 -9.50 -3.42
C GLY A 115 3.56 -10.61 -2.81
N ILE A 116 4.84 -10.58 -3.11
CA ILE A 116 5.85 -11.45 -2.52
C ILE A 116 7.04 -10.59 -2.11
N GLY A 117 7.79 -11.03 -1.12
CA GLY A 117 9.00 -10.30 -0.75
C GLY A 117 9.86 -11.05 0.23
N GLY A 118 10.91 -10.37 0.68
CA GLY A 118 11.87 -10.95 1.60
C GLY A 118 12.64 -9.91 2.41
N ASP A 119 13.08 -10.31 3.59
CA ASP A 119 13.96 -9.52 4.44
C ASP A 119 15.41 -9.67 3.97
N LEU A 120 16.01 -8.58 3.46
CA LEU A 120 17.45 -8.51 3.22
C LEU A 120 18.23 -8.40 4.53
N SER A 121 17.66 -7.72 5.52
CA SER A 121 18.23 -7.57 6.85
C SER A 121 17.14 -7.34 7.90
N LYS A 122 17.54 -7.14 9.16
CA LYS A 122 16.61 -6.77 10.24
C LYS A 122 15.84 -5.49 9.94
N ARG A 123 16.39 -4.59 9.12
CA ARG A 123 15.80 -3.28 8.80
C ARG A 123 15.37 -3.14 7.35
N VAL A 124 15.93 -3.89 6.42
CA VAL A 124 15.67 -3.72 4.99
C VAL A 124 14.88 -4.90 4.44
N LEU A 125 13.88 -4.62 3.62
CA LEU A 125 13.13 -5.62 2.85
C LEU A 125 13.09 -5.25 1.37
N LEU A 126 12.86 -6.26 0.54
CA LEU A 126 12.44 -6.11 -0.84
C LEU A 126 11.03 -6.68 -1.00
N GLU A 127 10.28 -6.09 -1.92
CA GLU A 127 8.91 -6.49 -2.20
C GLU A 127 8.61 -6.36 -3.70
N PHE A 128 7.84 -7.31 -4.23
CA PHE A 128 7.25 -7.24 -5.55
C PHE A 128 5.74 -7.28 -5.37
N ASN A 129 5.03 -6.28 -5.90
CA ASN A 129 3.58 -6.24 -5.90
C ASN A 129 3.03 -6.23 -7.31
N TYR A 130 1.89 -6.89 -7.46
CA TYR A 130 1.05 -6.80 -8.63
C TYR A 130 -0.37 -6.44 -8.21
N THR A 131 -0.85 -5.33 -8.74
CA THR A 131 -2.24 -4.89 -8.68
C THR A 131 -2.71 -4.79 -10.12
N VAL A 132 -3.96 -5.12 -10.45
CA VAL A 132 -4.44 -5.16 -11.86
C VAL A 132 -3.88 -3.98 -12.68
N ALA A 133 -3.04 -4.30 -13.68
CA ALA A 133 -2.31 -3.35 -14.55
C ALA A 133 -1.10 -2.57 -13.97
N TYR A 134 -0.76 -2.71 -12.68
CA TYR A 134 0.37 -2.08 -12.00
C TYR A 134 1.34 -3.13 -11.43
N PHE A 135 2.62 -2.96 -11.73
CA PHE A 135 3.70 -3.76 -11.14
C PHE A 135 4.64 -2.85 -10.35
N THR A 136 4.97 -3.22 -9.12
CA THR A 136 5.95 -2.49 -8.31
C THR A 136 7.05 -3.40 -7.80
N PHE A 137 8.27 -2.87 -7.73
CA PHE A 137 9.41 -3.51 -7.07
C PHE A 137 9.96 -2.56 -6.01
N GLY A 138 9.54 -2.75 -4.76
CA GLY A 138 9.84 -1.87 -3.65
C GLY A 138 11.08 -2.27 -2.85
N ILE A 139 11.77 -1.26 -2.33
CA ILE A 139 12.66 -1.40 -1.17
C ILE A 139 12.00 -0.74 0.04
N GLY A 140 12.02 -1.45 1.18
CA GLY A 140 11.41 -0.98 2.42
C GLY A 140 12.41 -0.87 3.56
N TYR A 141 12.29 0.17 4.39
CA TYR A 141 13.03 0.35 5.63
C TYR A 141 12.11 0.27 6.85
N LYS A 142 12.41 -0.65 7.77
CA LYS A 142 11.68 -0.89 9.02
C LYS A 142 12.25 -0.02 10.14
N PHE A 143 11.38 0.70 10.82
CA PHE A 143 11.70 1.49 12.00
C PHE A 143 11.57 0.66 13.28
#